data_AF-A0A2J8AHB9-F1
#
_entry.id   AF-A0A2J8AHB9-F1
#
_cell.length_a   1.000
_cell.length_b   1.000
_cell.length_c   1.000
_cell.angle_alpha   90.00
_cell.angle_beta   90.00
_cell.angle_gamma   90.00
#
_symmetry.space_group_name_H-M   'P 1'
#
loop_
_entity.id
_entity.type
_entity.pdbx_description
1 polymer ?
#
loop_
_entity_poly.entity_id
_entity_poly.type
_entity_poly.pdbx_seq_one_letter_code
_entity_poly.pdbx_strand_id
1 'polypeptide(L)'
;MCILMGCDYCGTIRGIGAVRALKLIKEHGSIEALLEALDPAKFPPPDPFPYKESHAFFKNPEVTPSAELPPMKWVAPDEEGLIQFLVNEKNFAEDRVRKAVARIVQAKSKGNQGRLESFFSVLPKANTDSAAKPKAGAGKEDNKRKAAPGSGAGGAKGGSAKKGKFGVGGGKKK
;
A
#
# COMPACT_ATOMS: atom_id res chain seq x y z
N MET A 1 -22.44 -1.39 -10.34
CA MET A 1 -21.37 -0.44 -10.73
C MET A 1 -20.12 -1.16 -11.22
N CYS A 2 -19.42 -1.95 -10.39
CA CYS A 2 -18.13 -2.56 -10.75
C CYS A 2 -18.17 -3.40 -12.03
N ILE A 3 -19.24 -4.17 -12.24
CA ILE A 3 -19.46 -4.95 -13.47
C ILE A 3 -19.40 -4.09 -14.74
N LEU A 4 -20.00 -2.89 -14.71
CA LEU A 4 -20.01 -1.97 -15.86
C LEU A 4 -18.65 -1.31 -16.11
N MET A 5 -17.82 -1.21 -15.08
CA MET A 5 -16.47 -0.64 -15.17
C MET A 5 -15.45 -1.65 -15.72
N GLY A 6 -15.80 -2.94 -15.71
CA GLY A 6 -14.89 -4.05 -15.94
C GLY A 6 -14.68 -4.86 -14.68
N CYS A 7 -15.25 -6.05 -14.66
CA CYS A 7 -14.87 -7.12 -13.76
C CYS A 7 -14.25 -8.27 -14.56
N ASP A 8 -13.54 -9.16 -13.88
CA ASP A 8 -12.86 -10.29 -14.53
C ASP A 8 -13.81 -11.41 -14.99
N TYR A 9 -15.09 -11.34 -14.61
CA TYR A 9 -16.08 -12.41 -14.82
C TYR A 9 -17.00 -12.19 -16.03
N CYS A 10 -17.02 -10.99 -16.62
CA CYS A 10 -17.79 -10.73 -17.85
C CYS A 10 -17.20 -9.57 -18.65
N GLY A 11 -17.56 -9.49 -19.94
CA GLY A 11 -17.13 -8.39 -20.80
C GLY A 11 -17.66 -7.02 -20.35
N THR A 12 -17.15 -5.95 -20.94
CA THR A 12 -17.60 -4.57 -20.67
C THR A 12 -18.35 -3.97 -21.84
N ILE A 13 -19.26 -3.04 -21.56
CA ILE A 13 -19.93 -2.25 -22.58
C ILE A 13 -18.96 -1.18 -23.08
N ARG A 14 -18.54 -1.27 -24.34
CA ARG A 14 -17.58 -0.33 -24.92
C ARG A 14 -18.10 1.11 -24.81
N GLY A 15 -17.27 2.02 -24.32
CA GLY A 15 -17.63 3.43 -24.14
C GLY A 15 -18.32 3.76 -22.82
N ILE A 16 -18.51 2.77 -21.94
CA ILE A 16 -18.91 2.97 -20.54
C ILE A 16 -17.70 2.67 -19.64
N GLY A 17 -17.07 3.72 -19.12
CA GLY A 17 -16.01 3.62 -18.11
C GLY A 17 -16.47 4.10 -16.73
N ALA A 18 -15.54 4.21 -15.78
CA ALA A 18 -15.80 4.54 -14.36
C ALA A 18 -16.79 5.70 -14.13
N VAL A 19 -16.52 6.86 -14.74
CA VAL A 19 -17.31 8.09 -14.53
C VAL A 19 -18.73 7.92 -15.05
N ARG A 20 -18.87 7.34 -16.25
CA ARG A 20 -20.15 7.15 -16.90
C ARG A 20 -20.97 6.04 -16.23
N ALA A 21 -20.31 4.94 -15.85
CA ALA A 21 -20.93 3.86 -15.10
C ALA A 21 -21.51 4.36 -13.77
N LEU A 22 -20.78 5.23 -13.05
CA LEU A 22 -21.28 5.84 -11.81
C LEU A 22 -22.51 6.71 -12.06
N LYS A 23 -22.49 7.55 -13.10
CA LYS A 23 -23.64 8.41 -13.46
C LYS A 23 -24.87 7.56 -13.80
N LEU A 24 -24.72 6.58 -14.69
CA LEU A 24 -25.83 5.74 -15.14
C LEU A 24 -26.39 4.88 -14.00
N ILE A 25 -25.55 4.34 -13.11
CA ILE A 25 -26.04 3.57 -11.95
C ILE A 25 -26.79 4.46 -10.94
N LYS A 26 -26.37 5.72 -10.76
CA LYS A 26 -27.12 6.67 -9.92
C LYS A 26 -28.48 7.04 -10.52
N GLU A 27 -28.57 7.11 -11.85
CA GLU A 27 -29.80 7.45 -12.57
C GLU A 27 -30.78 6.27 -12.67
N HIS A 28 -30.28 5.06 -12.99
CA HIS A 28 -31.13 3.89 -13.27
C HIS A 28 -31.19 2.85 -12.13
N GLY A 29 -30.30 2.93 -11.13
CA GLY A 29 -30.30 2.07 -9.95
C GLY A 29 -29.76 0.64 -10.17
N SER A 30 -30.04 0.02 -11.31
CA SER A 30 -29.63 -1.36 -11.63
C SER A 30 -29.04 -1.52 -13.04
N ILE A 31 -28.39 -2.67 -13.29
CA ILE A 31 -27.82 -2.96 -14.62
C ILE A 31 -28.94 -3.33 -15.59
N GLU A 32 -30.00 -3.98 -15.11
CA GLU A 32 -31.20 -4.32 -15.87
C GLU A 32 -31.88 -3.06 -16.42
N ALA A 33 -32.20 -2.10 -15.53
CA ALA A 33 -32.85 -0.85 -15.92
C ALA A 33 -31.96 0.01 -16.81
N LEU A 34 -30.63 -0.05 -16.62
CA LEU A 34 -29.67 0.62 -17.50
C LEU A 34 -29.71 0.03 -18.90
N LEU A 35 -29.69 -1.29 -19.06
CA LEU A 35 -29.70 -1.95 -20.37
C LEU A 35 -31.00 -1.69 -21.14
N GLU A 36 -32.14 -1.56 -20.45
CA GLU A 36 -33.42 -1.19 -21.06
C GLU A 36 -33.45 0.27 -21.55
N ALA A 37 -32.81 1.19 -20.81
CA ALA A 37 -32.75 2.60 -21.16
C ALA A 37 -31.62 2.96 -22.14
N LEU A 38 -30.66 2.06 -22.34
CA LEU A 38 -29.46 2.31 -23.14
C LEU A 38 -29.73 2.01 -24.62
N ASP A 39 -29.28 2.92 -25.49
CA ASP A 39 -29.32 2.70 -26.94
C ASP A 39 -28.31 1.61 -27.36
N PRO A 40 -28.78 0.42 -27.83
CA PRO A 40 -27.90 -0.70 -28.17
C PRO A 40 -27.05 -0.45 -29.41
N ALA A 41 -27.43 0.49 -30.29
CA ALA A 41 -26.63 0.83 -31.46
C ALA A 41 -25.37 1.63 -31.08
N LYS A 42 -25.49 2.48 -30.05
CA LYS A 42 -24.40 3.32 -29.56
C LYS A 42 -23.53 2.62 -28.53
N PHE A 43 -24.12 1.75 -27.72
CA PHE A 43 -23.44 1.02 -26.65
C PHE A 43 -23.83 -0.46 -26.69
N PRO A 44 -23.32 -1.22 -27.69
CA PRO A 44 -23.63 -2.63 -27.81
C PRO A 44 -23.07 -3.39 -26.59
N PRO A 45 -23.90 -4.16 -25.87
CA PRO A 45 -23.41 -5.11 -24.88
C PRO A 45 -22.54 -6.19 -25.56
N PRO A 46 -21.53 -6.73 -24.87
CA PRO A 46 -20.77 -7.87 -25.38
C PRO A 46 -21.68 -9.10 -25.52
N ASP A 47 -21.30 -10.06 -26.37
CA ASP A 47 -22.00 -11.33 -26.52
C ASP A 47 -21.01 -12.49 -26.33
N PRO A 48 -21.12 -13.31 -25.26
CA PRO A 48 -22.12 -13.23 -24.19
C PRO A 48 -21.84 -12.11 -23.16
N PHE A 49 -22.91 -11.56 -22.54
CA PHE A 49 -22.82 -10.65 -21.38
C PHE A 49 -23.50 -11.25 -20.14
N PRO A 50 -22.84 -12.17 -19.41
CA PRO A 50 -23.39 -12.84 -18.23
C PRO A 50 -23.33 -11.95 -16.97
N TYR A 51 -23.83 -10.72 -17.07
CA TYR A 51 -23.79 -9.76 -15.96
C TYR A 51 -24.63 -10.21 -14.75
N LYS A 52 -25.73 -10.95 -14.99
CA LYS A 52 -26.61 -11.48 -13.93
C LYS A 52 -25.89 -12.53 -13.07
N GLU A 53 -25.19 -13.45 -13.73
CA GLU A 53 -24.40 -14.50 -13.07
C GLU A 53 -23.24 -13.88 -12.30
N SER A 54 -22.51 -12.95 -12.93
CA SER A 54 -21.44 -12.20 -12.28
C SER A 54 -21.95 -11.45 -11.04
N HIS A 55 -23.11 -10.80 -11.14
CA HIS A 55 -23.72 -10.08 -10.03
C HIS A 55 -24.15 -11.01 -8.89
N ALA A 56 -24.71 -12.18 -9.21
CA ALA A 56 -25.07 -13.19 -8.22
C ALA A 56 -23.82 -13.72 -7.51
N PHE A 57 -22.74 -14.00 -8.25
CA PHE A 57 -21.46 -14.45 -7.72
C PHE A 57 -20.84 -13.43 -6.75
N PHE A 58 -20.89 -12.13 -7.08
CA PHE A 58 -20.40 -11.09 -6.17
C PHE A 58 -21.23 -10.93 -4.89
N LYS A 59 -22.53 -11.19 -4.96
CA LYS A 59 -23.43 -11.08 -3.79
C LYS A 59 -23.34 -12.30 -2.88
N ASN A 60 -23.28 -13.47 -3.48
CA ASN A 60 -23.26 -14.76 -2.80
C ASN A 60 -22.05 -15.57 -3.29
N PRO A 61 -20.83 -15.14 -2.99
CA PRO A 61 -19.65 -15.90 -3.36
C PRO A 61 -19.60 -17.20 -2.55
N GLU A 62 -19.11 -18.26 -3.17
CA GLU A 62 -18.80 -19.49 -2.45
C GLU A 62 -17.57 -19.22 -1.55
N VAL A 63 -17.82 -19.13 -0.24
CA VAL A 63 -16.78 -18.87 0.76
C VAL A 63 -16.90 -19.86 1.90
N THR A 64 -15.76 -20.31 2.41
CA THR A 64 -15.72 -21.10 3.64
C THR A 64 -16.11 -20.21 4.82
N PRO A 65 -17.14 -20.58 5.62
CA PRO A 65 -17.52 -19.83 6.81
C PRO A 65 -16.32 -19.67 7.77
N SER A 66 -16.20 -18.49 8.38
CA SER A 66 -15.07 -18.21 9.27
C SER A 66 -15.00 -19.11 10.50
N ALA A 67 -16.14 -19.67 10.92
CA ALA A 67 -16.23 -20.61 12.04
C ALA A 67 -15.63 -22.00 11.72
N GLU A 68 -15.58 -22.36 10.43
CA GLU A 68 -15.00 -23.63 9.97
C GLU A 68 -13.49 -23.51 9.72
N LEU A 69 -12.96 -22.28 9.62
CA LEU A 69 -11.55 -22.05 9.42
C LEU A 69 -10.76 -22.37 10.71
N PRO A 70 -9.62 -23.07 10.60
CA PRO A 70 -8.76 -23.30 11.75
C PRO A 70 -8.21 -21.96 12.29
N PRO A 71 -7.87 -21.88 13.59
CA PRO A 71 -7.28 -20.68 14.15
C PRO A 71 -5.99 -20.32 13.42
N MET A 72 -5.95 -19.13 12.82
CA MET A 72 -4.77 -18.65 12.11
C MET A 72 -3.64 -18.39 13.12
N LYS A 73 -2.63 -19.27 13.12
CA LYS A 73 -1.46 -19.20 14.00
C LYS A 73 -0.19 -18.98 13.18
N TRP A 74 0.50 -17.89 13.43
CA TRP A 74 1.84 -17.66 12.88
C TRP A 74 2.88 -18.45 13.67
N VAL A 75 3.36 -19.57 13.13
CA VAL A 75 4.42 -20.42 13.72
C VAL A 75 5.82 -19.93 13.33
N ALA A 76 6.87 -20.47 13.95
CA ALA A 76 8.24 -20.14 13.55
C ALA A 76 8.52 -20.76 12.18
N PRO A 77 9.29 -20.10 11.30
CA PRO A 77 9.69 -20.69 10.03
C PRO A 77 10.59 -21.90 10.27
N ASP A 78 10.41 -22.95 9.47
CA ASP A 78 11.33 -24.08 9.39
C ASP A 78 12.54 -23.68 8.54
N GLU A 79 13.65 -23.33 9.17
CA GLU A 79 14.83 -22.80 8.46
C GLU A 79 15.47 -23.87 7.57
N GLU A 80 15.59 -25.10 8.06
CA GLU A 80 16.21 -26.21 7.33
C GLU A 80 15.37 -26.63 6.14
N GLY A 81 14.05 -26.77 6.33
CA GLY A 81 13.12 -27.05 5.23
C GLY A 81 13.10 -25.96 4.17
N LEU A 82 13.20 -24.68 4.58
CA LEU A 82 13.29 -23.56 3.64
C LEU A 82 14.59 -23.56 2.83
N ILE A 83 15.72 -23.91 3.45
CA ILE A 83 17.00 -24.04 2.75
C ILE A 83 16.94 -25.22 1.78
N GLN A 84 16.43 -26.37 2.22
CA GLN A 84 16.28 -27.55 1.36
C GLN A 84 15.43 -27.24 0.12
N PHE A 85 14.25 -26.65 0.30
CA PHE A 85 13.37 -26.34 -0.83
C PHE A 85 13.94 -25.22 -1.71
N LEU A 86 14.31 -24.08 -1.13
CA LEU A 86 14.68 -22.90 -1.94
C LEU A 86 16.09 -23.02 -2.53
N VAL A 87 17.07 -23.52 -1.77
CA VAL A 87 18.46 -23.60 -2.21
C VAL A 87 18.68 -24.87 -3.01
N ASN A 88 18.38 -26.03 -2.44
CA ASN A 88 18.75 -27.31 -3.07
C ASN A 88 17.82 -27.68 -4.24
N GLU A 89 16.51 -27.44 -4.15
CA GLU A 89 15.58 -27.78 -5.24
C GLU A 89 15.34 -26.62 -6.22
N LYS A 90 15.24 -25.39 -5.71
CA LYS A 90 14.93 -24.20 -6.54
C LYS A 90 16.15 -23.35 -6.91
N ASN A 91 17.36 -23.74 -6.52
CA ASN A 91 18.63 -23.08 -6.87
C ASN A 91 18.71 -21.59 -6.49
N PHE A 92 18.08 -21.19 -5.38
CA PHE A 92 18.27 -19.84 -4.82
C PHE A 92 19.61 -19.72 -4.11
N ALA A 93 20.17 -18.50 -4.08
CA ALA A 93 21.39 -18.22 -3.34
C ALA A 93 21.18 -18.36 -1.81
N GLU A 94 21.87 -19.31 -1.19
CA GLU A 94 21.74 -19.67 0.22
C GLU A 94 21.90 -18.47 1.16
N ASP A 95 22.93 -17.65 0.94
CA ASP A 95 23.19 -16.45 1.75
C ASP A 95 21.99 -15.49 1.78
N ARG A 96 21.25 -15.39 0.67
CA ARG A 96 20.07 -14.53 0.59
C ARG A 96 18.90 -15.13 1.35
N VAL A 97 18.72 -16.44 1.25
CA VAL A 97 17.65 -17.17 1.95
C VAL A 97 17.87 -17.09 3.46
N ARG A 98 19.07 -17.42 3.96
CA ARG A 98 19.40 -17.34 5.40
C ARG A 98 19.22 -15.93 5.97
N LYS A 99 19.68 -14.89 5.24
CA LYS A 99 19.48 -13.50 5.65
C LYS A 99 18.00 -13.10 5.69
N ALA A 100 17.17 -13.61 4.79
CA ALA A 100 15.74 -13.33 4.79
C ALA A 100 15.02 -14.03 5.97
N VAL A 101 15.35 -15.29 6.22
CA VAL A 101 14.82 -16.06 7.36
C VAL A 101 15.13 -15.36 8.68
N ALA A 102 16.37 -14.91 8.89
CA ALA A 102 16.76 -14.17 10.08
C ALA A 102 15.93 -12.90 10.29
N ARG A 103 15.59 -12.17 9.22
CA ARG A 103 14.72 -10.97 9.30
C ARG A 103 13.29 -11.32 9.69
N ILE A 104 12.75 -12.44 9.18
CA ILE A 104 11.39 -12.91 9.52
C ILE A 104 11.31 -13.27 11.00
N VAL A 105 12.28 -14.02 11.51
CA VAL A 105 12.37 -14.39 12.93
C VAL A 105 12.45 -13.14 13.81
N GLN A 106 13.27 -12.16 13.43
CA GLN A 106 13.37 -10.88 14.15
C GLN A 106 12.09 -10.03 14.08
N ALA A 107 11.40 -10.04 12.94
CA ALA A 107 10.15 -9.29 12.79
C ALA A 107 9.04 -9.88 13.68
N LYS A 108 8.99 -11.21 13.83
CA LYS A 108 8.00 -11.89 14.66
C LYS A 108 8.12 -11.54 16.15
N SER A 109 9.35 -11.34 16.65
CA SER A 109 9.57 -11.00 18.06
C SER A 109 9.24 -9.54 18.41
N LYS A 110 9.22 -8.65 17.41
CA LYS A 110 8.73 -7.28 17.56
C LYS A 110 7.21 -7.29 17.45
N GLY A 111 6.53 -7.44 18.58
CA GLY A 111 5.07 -7.46 18.64
C GLY A 111 4.45 -6.22 17.98
N ASN A 112 3.43 -6.43 17.13
CA ASN A 112 2.67 -5.34 16.54
C ASN A 112 1.74 -4.74 17.61
N GLN A 113 1.99 -3.48 18.00
CA GLN A 113 1.06 -2.72 18.83
C GLN A 113 -0.29 -2.59 18.10
N GLY A 114 -1.38 -3.05 18.72
CA GLY A 114 -2.72 -2.95 18.17
C GLY A 114 -3.14 -1.50 17.96
N ARG A 115 -3.94 -1.24 16.92
CA ARG A 115 -4.56 0.07 16.67
C ARG A 115 -5.81 0.23 17.52
N LEU A 116 -6.13 1.45 17.93
CA LEU A 116 -7.37 1.74 18.67
C LEU A 116 -8.61 1.43 17.82
N GLU A 117 -8.52 1.62 16.51
CA GLU A 117 -9.54 1.30 15.51
C GLU A 117 -9.86 -0.21 15.46
N SER A 118 -9.00 -1.07 16.01
CA SER A 118 -9.30 -2.50 16.16
C SER A 118 -10.29 -2.77 17.30
N PHE A 119 -10.47 -1.82 18.23
CA PHE A 119 -11.38 -1.95 19.39
C PHE A 119 -12.68 -1.15 19.21
N PHE A 120 -12.61 0.00 18.53
CA PHE A 120 -13.75 0.90 18.36
C PHE A 120 -14.23 0.92 16.91
N SER A 121 -15.53 0.71 16.70
CA SER A 121 -16.13 0.97 15.39
C SER A 121 -16.14 2.47 15.10
N VAL A 122 -15.87 2.83 13.85
CA VAL A 122 -15.90 4.24 13.43
C VAL A 122 -17.35 4.69 13.39
N LEU A 123 -17.74 5.56 14.33
CA LEU A 123 -19.00 6.29 14.20
C LEU A 123 -18.90 7.23 12.98
N PRO A 124 -19.96 7.32 12.15
CA PRO A 124 -20.02 8.33 11.12
C PRO A 124 -19.83 9.70 11.76
N LYS A 125 -18.93 10.54 11.22
CA LYS A 125 -18.90 11.95 11.62
C LYS A 125 -20.30 12.51 11.39
N ALA A 126 -20.91 13.06 12.44
CA ALA A 126 -22.12 13.83 12.27
C ALA A 126 -21.85 14.90 11.20
N ASN A 127 -22.70 14.98 10.19
CA ASN A 127 -22.64 16.04 9.18
C ASN A 127 -22.84 17.38 9.91
N THR A 128 -21.78 18.02 10.36
CA THR A 128 -21.81 19.44 10.72
C THR A 128 -21.68 20.24 9.43
N ASP A 129 -22.69 20.13 8.58
CA ASP A 129 -22.99 21.14 7.60
C ASP A 129 -23.58 22.34 8.36
N SER A 130 -22.70 23.19 8.89
CA SER A 130 -22.80 24.67 8.90
C SER A 130 -21.98 25.30 10.04
N ALA A 131 -21.17 26.29 9.65
CA ALA A 131 -20.58 27.36 10.46
C ALA A 131 -19.38 27.04 11.38
N ALA A 132 -18.16 27.16 10.84
CA ALA A 132 -17.25 28.26 11.18
C ALA A 132 -15.89 28.08 10.48
N LYS A 133 -15.57 29.04 9.63
CA LYS A 133 -14.27 29.21 8.96
C LYS A 133 -13.40 30.10 9.88
N PRO A 134 -12.30 29.64 10.50
CA PRO A 134 -11.30 30.56 11.01
C PRO A 134 -10.52 31.12 9.81
N LYS A 135 -10.57 32.44 9.65
CA LYS A 135 -9.85 33.18 8.63
C LYS A 135 -8.34 32.87 8.70
N ALA A 136 -7.74 32.65 7.53
CA ALA A 136 -6.31 32.85 7.34
C ALA A 136 -5.97 34.31 7.71
N GLY A 137 -5.11 34.49 8.71
CA GLY A 137 -4.39 35.73 8.97
C GLY A 137 -2.95 35.54 8.51
N ALA A 138 -2.60 36.23 7.43
CA ALA A 138 -1.22 36.38 6.98
C ALA A 138 -0.42 37.21 7.99
N GLY A 139 0.82 36.80 8.26
CA GLY A 139 1.80 37.55 9.04
C GLY A 139 3.16 36.90 8.88
N LYS A 140 3.90 37.35 7.86
CA LYS A 140 5.24 36.90 7.50
C LYS A 140 6.22 37.95 8.05
N GLU A 141 7.10 37.60 8.98
CA GLU A 141 8.36 38.33 9.13
C GLU A 141 9.45 37.49 9.81
N ASP A 142 10.49 37.20 9.02
CA ASP A 142 11.80 36.72 9.45
C ASP A 142 12.53 37.80 10.27
N ASN A 143 13.14 37.45 11.40
CA ASN A 143 14.40 38.11 11.76
C ASN A 143 15.36 37.22 12.55
N LYS A 144 16.60 37.24 12.05
CA LYS A 144 17.79 36.48 12.43
C LYS A 144 18.71 37.41 13.22
N ARG A 145 19.16 37.01 14.42
CA ARG A 145 20.43 37.42 15.09
C ARG A 145 20.59 36.59 16.38
N LYS A 146 21.48 35.59 16.41
CA LYS A 146 22.90 35.62 16.84
C LYS A 146 23.12 35.77 18.36
N ALA A 147 23.42 34.61 18.97
CA ALA A 147 24.59 34.24 19.79
C ALA A 147 24.92 34.92 21.16
N ALA A 148 24.82 34.07 22.20
CA ALA A 148 25.82 33.73 23.26
C ALA A 148 26.08 34.77 24.39
N PRO A 149 26.74 34.44 25.56
CA PRO A 149 27.53 33.23 25.89
C PRO A 149 27.51 32.68 27.36
N GLY A 150 28.25 31.57 27.57
CA GLY A 150 28.93 31.15 28.84
C GLY A 150 28.14 30.24 29.80
N SER A 151 28.64 29.19 30.45
CA SER A 151 30.00 28.66 30.74
C SER A 151 29.84 27.23 31.35
N GLY A 152 30.60 26.20 30.97
CA GLY A 152 31.92 25.81 31.54
C GLY A 152 32.12 24.29 31.31
N ALA A 153 33.19 23.86 30.62
CA ALA A 153 34.44 23.30 31.16
C ALA A 153 34.35 21.78 31.46
N GLY A 154 35.23 20.87 31.03
CA GLY A 154 36.49 20.89 30.25
C GLY A 154 36.68 19.49 29.63
N GLY A 155 37.77 19.05 29.00
CA GLY A 155 39.11 19.53 28.63
C GLY A 155 39.74 18.33 27.87
N ALA A 156 40.13 18.47 26.61
CA ALA A 156 41.47 18.76 26.11
C ALA A 156 42.50 17.60 26.17
N LYS A 157 42.92 17.13 24.97
CA LYS A 157 44.29 16.82 24.49
C LYS A 157 44.15 16.24 23.07
N GLY A 158 44.71 16.75 21.97
CA GLY A 158 45.69 17.80 21.74
C GLY A 158 47.00 17.25 21.17
N GLY A 159 47.20 17.41 19.84
CA GLY A 159 48.51 17.39 19.15
C GLY A 159 48.89 16.07 18.45
N SER A 160 49.57 16.03 17.29
CA SER A 160 50.05 17.08 16.37
C SER A 160 50.75 16.45 15.15
N ALA A 161 50.63 17.13 13.99
CA ALA A 161 51.64 17.36 12.95
C ALA A 161 52.20 16.25 12.01
N LYS A 162 51.92 16.46 10.71
CA LYS A 162 52.82 16.48 9.52
C LYS A 162 53.90 15.40 9.35
N LYS A 163 53.81 14.63 8.23
CA LYS A 163 54.66 14.72 7.01
C LYS A 163 54.45 13.48 6.14
N GLY A 164 54.27 13.67 4.83
CA GLY A 164 54.26 12.56 3.88
C GLY A 164 54.20 13.06 2.44
N LYS A 165 55.33 13.57 1.94
CA LYS A 165 55.58 13.85 0.52
C LYS A 165 56.15 12.56 -0.08
N PHE A 166 55.43 11.89 -0.96
CA PHE A 166 55.99 10.91 -1.89
C PHE A 166 55.49 11.23 -3.29
N GLY A 167 56.42 11.32 -4.23
CA GLY A 167 56.21 11.80 -5.58
C GLY A 167 56.01 10.69 -6.60
N VAL A 168 55.56 11.16 -7.77
CA VAL A 168 55.90 10.75 -9.14
C VAL A 168 55.67 9.29 -9.54
N GLY A 169 54.73 9.14 -10.49
CA GLY A 169 55.05 8.53 -11.78
C GLY A 169 54.32 7.24 -12.14
N GLY A 170 53.55 7.30 -13.23
CA GLY A 170 53.32 6.14 -14.10
C GLY A 170 51.86 5.88 -14.48
N GLY A 171 51.53 6.05 -15.77
CA GLY A 171 50.42 5.33 -16.40
C GLY A 171 49.52 6.15 -17.32
N LYS A 172 49.98 6.49 -18.53
CA LYS A 172 49.09 6.84 -19.65
C LYS A 172 49.51 6.05 -20.91
N LYS A 173 48.61 5.17 -21.33
CA LYS A 173 48.33 4.66 -22.69
C LYS A 173 49.53 4.48 -23.65
N LYS A 174 49.92 3.23 -23.92
CA LYS A 174 49.56 2.46 -25.12
C LYS A 174 50.02 1.03 -24.96
#